data_AF-A0A1C9HTY6-F1
#
_entry.id   AF-A0A1C9HTY6-F1
#
_cell.length_a   1.000
_cell.length_b   1.000
_cell.length_c   1.000
_cell.angle_alpha   90.00
_cell.angle_beta   90.00
_cell.angle_gamma   90.00
#
_symmetry.space_group_name_H-M   'P 1'
#
loop_
_entity.id
_entity.type
_entity.pdbx_description
1 polymer ?
#
loop_
_entity_poly.entity_id
_entity_poly.type
_entity_poly.pdbx_seq_one_letter_code
_entity_poly.pdbx_strand_id
1 'polypeptide(L)'
;MLSPSLLGTRKLAAPEALADFALLPHPDWQQWFKEAQCATPQGLRFLAVDYPTHELDANAALAGVGVALLSPSLFRPLVTEGRLIAPFPYVLSGPAWHFALIRSNDARQATRQLCAWLCEQAREVA
;
A
#
# COMPACT_ATOMS: atom_id res chain seq x y z
N MET A 1 -4.22 4.35 3.66
CA MET A 1 -3.90 5.74 3.29
C MET A 1 -5.16 6.45 2.86
N LEU A 2 -5.26 7.74 3.13
CA LEU A 2 -6.41 8.59 2.78
C LEU A 2 -5.97 10.03 2.55
N SER A 3 -6.77 10.82 1.83
CA SER A 3 -6.50 12.25 1.67
C SER A 3 -6.72 13.03 2.98
N PRO A 4 -6.02 14.17 3.18
CA PRO A 4 -6.29 15.07 4.30
C PRO A 4 -7.73 15.59 4.32
N SER A 5 -8.32 15.83 3.16
CA SER A 5 -9.71 16.30 3.04
C SER A 5 -10.71 15.27 3.55
N LEU A 6 -10.48 13.97 3.30
CA LEU A 6 -11.33 12.90 3.81
C LEU A 6 -11.19 12.75 5.34
N LEU A 7 -9.97 12.88 5.87
CA LEU A 7 -9.72 12.88 7.31
C LEU A 7 -10.43 14.08 7.99
N GLY A 8 -10.34 15.26 7.38
CA GLY A 8 -10.89 16.50 7.92
C GLY A 8 -10.23 16.87 9.25
N THR A 9 -11.04 17.10 10.28
CA THR A 9 -10.57 17.40 11.65
C THR A 9 -10.50 16.18 12.56
N ARG A 10 -10.84 14.99 12.03
CA ARG A 10 -10.87 13.75 12.82
C ARG A 10 -9.46 13.26 13.13
N LYS A 11 -9.28 12.64 14.29
CA LYS A 11 -8.05 11.93 14.66
C LYS A 11 -8.32 10.43 14.65
N LEU A 12 -7.52 9.69 13.91
CA LEU A 12 -7.52 8.22 13.90
C LEU A 12 -6.58 7.74 15.01
N ALA A 13 -7.14 7.41 16.18
CA ALA A 13 -6.36 6.95 17.33
C ALA A 13 -6.01 5.45 17.26
N ALA A 14 -6.85 4.66 16.60
CA ALA A 14 -6.69 3.21 16.49
C ALA A 14 -7.24 2.69 15.15
N PRO A 15 -6.75 1.54 14.63
CA PRO A 15 -7.19 0.95 13.36
C PRO A 15 -8.70 0.74 13.26
N GLU A 16 -9.39 0.46 14.35
CA GLU A 16 -10.85 0.23 14.41
C GLU A 16 -11.64 1.43 13.91
N ALA A 17 -11.11 2.65 14.07
CA ALA A 17 -11.74 3.88 13.59
C ALA A 17 -11.85 3.95 12.06
N LEU A 18 -11.19 3.04 11.32
CA LEU A 18 -11.40 2.88 9.88
C LEU A 18 -12.83 2.46 9.52
N ALA A 19 -13.60 1.87 10.46
CA ALA A 19 -15.02 1.56 10.26
C ALA A 19 -15.89 2.80 9.96
N ASP A 20 -15.42 3.99 10.36
CA ASP A 20 -16.11 5.26 10.11
C ASP A 20 -15.93 5.77 8.67
N PHE A 21 -15.10 5.10 7.86
CA PHE A 21 -14.79 5.48 6.49
C PHE A 21 -15.28 4.43 5.50
N ALA A 22 -15.31 4.80 4.22
CA ALA A 22 -15.43 3.84 3.15
C ALA A 22 -14.02 3.30 2.83
N LEU A 23 -13.86 1.98 2.79
CA LEU A 23 -12.63 1.32 2.40
C LEU A 23 -12.68 0.98 0.91
N LEU A 24 -11.60 1.29 0.21
CA LEU A 24 -11.37 0.77 -1.14
C LEU A 24 -11.03 -0.72 -1.03
N PRO A 25 -11.69 -1.58 -1.82
CA PRO A 25 -11.55 -3.02 -1.67
C PRO A 25 -10.13 -3.48 -2.00
N HIS A 26 -9.59 -4.33 -1.13
CA HIS A 26 -8.29 -4.96 -1.29
C HIS A 26 -8.31 -6.30 -0.54
N PRO A 27 -7.75 -7.39 -1.11
CA PRO A 27 -7.78 -8.72 -0.46
C PRO A 27 -7.11 -8.72 0.92
N ASP A 28 -6.04 -7.92 1.08
CA ASP A 28 -5.22 -7.95 2.29
C ASP A 28 -5.75 -7.14 3.47
N TRP A 29 -6.93 -6.51 3.40
CA TRP A 29 -7.46 -5.74 4.54
C TRP A 29 -7.60 -6.59 5.80
N GLN A 30 -8.07 -7.83 5.69
CA GLN A 30 -8.19 -8.72 6.84
C GLN A 30 -6.83 -9.03 7.46
N GLN A 31 -5.82 -9.28 6.62
CA GLN A 31 -4.46 -9.52 7.09
C GLN A 31 -3.86 -8.25 7.73
N TRP A 32 -4.12 -7.08 7.15
CA TRP A 32 -3.68 -5.79 7.70
C TRP A 32 -4.20 -5.57 9.12
N PHE A 33 -5.50 -5.77 9.36
CA PHE A 33 -6.08 -5.64 10.71
C PHE A 33 -5.47 -6.63 11.70
N LYS A 34 -5.32 -7.89 11.28
CA LYS A 34 -4.73 -8.95 12.11
C LYS A 34 -3.31 -8.60 12.56
N GLU A 35 -2.46 -8.16 11.63
CA GLU A 35 -1.07 -7.82 11.95
C GLU A 35 -0.92 -6.46 12.65
N ALA A 36 -1.88 -5.54 12.46
CA ALA A 36 -2.02 -4.35 13.29
C ALA A 36 -2.47 -4.66 14.74
N GLN A 37 -2.55 -5.95 15.11
CA GLN A 37 -2.98 -6.46 16.43
C GLN A 37 -4.38 -5.97 16.83
N CYS A 38 -5.23 -5.72 15.83
CA CYS A 38 -6.57 -5.20 15.96
C CYS A 38 -7.57 -6.28 15.56
N ALA A 39 -8.69 -6.37 16.28
CA ALA A 39 -9.82 -7.17 15.79
C ALA A 39 -10.44 -6.47 14.57
N THR A 40 -10.65 -7.19 13.48
CA THR A 40 -11.33 -6.63 12.31
C THR A 40 -12.73 -6.15 12.70
N PRO A 41 -13.07 -4.85 12.54
CA PRO A 41 -14.38 -4.35 12.91
C PRO A 41 -15.51 -5.04 12.13
N GLN A 42 -16.61 -5.39 12.79
CA GLN A 42 -17.77 -6.03 12.11
C GLN A 42 -18.52 -5.07 11.15
N GLY A 43 -18.27 -3.77 11.25
CA GLY A 43 -18.96 -2.72 10.48
C GLY A 43 -18.14 -2.10 9.35
N LEU A 44 -17.10 -2.76 8.85
CA LEU A 44 -16.31 -2.24 7.73
C LEU A 44 -17.18 -2.07 6.48
N ARG A 45 -17.10 -0.88 5.87
CA ARG A 45 -17.83 -0.55 4.63
C ARG A 45 -16.88 -0.54 3.46
N PHE A 46 -16.96 -1.56 2.61
CA PHE A 46 -16.20 -1.61 1.36
C PHE A 46 -17.01 -1.00 0.22
N LEU A 47 -16.35 -0.20 -0.61
CA LEU A 47 -16.95 0.27 -1.85
C LEU A 47 -17.11 -0.88 -2.85
N ALA A 48 -18.22 -0.89 -3.58
CA ALA A 48 -18.48 -1.85 -4.65
C ALA A 48 -17.85 -1.39 -5.98
N VAL A 49 -16.53 -1.23 -5.98
CA VAL A 49 -15.71 -0.83 -7.14
C VAL A 49 -14.54 -1.78 -7.28
N ASP A 50 -14.11 -2.08 -8.50
CA ASP A 50 -12.92 -2.89 -8.73
C ASP A 50 -11.87 -2.02 -9.43
N TYR A 51 -10.79 -1.73 -8.72
CA TYR A 51 -9.65 -0.99 -9.27
C TYR A 51 -8.52 -1.98 -9.54
N PRO A 52 -8.20 -2.25 -10.82
CA PRO A 52 -7.24 -3.30 -11.17
C PRO A 52 -5.78 -2.93 -10.88
N THR A 53 -5.50 -1.67 -10.48
CA THR A 53 -4.14 -1.18 -10.25
C THR A 53 -4.07 -0.29 -9.01
N HIS A 54 -2.93 -0.35 -8.33
CA HIS A 54 -2.66 0.50 -7.16
C HIS A 54 -2.72 2.01 -7.47
N GLU A 55 -2.43 2.42 -8.71
CA GLU A 55 -2.52 3.84 -9.12
C GLU A 55 -3.96 4.35 -9.08
N LEU A 56 -4.92 3.52 -9.51
CA LEU A 56 -6.34 3.88 -9.48
C LEU A 56 -6.85 3.98 -8.03
N ASP A 57 -6.44 3.06 -7.15
CA ASP A 57 -6.73 3.14 -5.72
C ASP A 57 -6.13 4.40 -5.09
N ALA A 58 -4.89 4.75 -5.43
CA ALA A 58 -4.25 5.96 -4.94
C ALA A 58 -4.97 7.23 -5.41
N ASN A 59 -5.40 7.26 -6.67
CA ASN A 59 -6.18 8.38 -7.22
C ASN A 59 -7.55 8.51 -6.54
N ALA A 60 -8.23 7.40 -6.28
CA ALA A 60 -9.49 7.39 -5.54
C ALA A 60 -9.29 7.90 -4.09
N ALA A 61 -8.24 7.46 -3.40
CA ALA A 61 -7.90 7.95 -2.07
C ALA A 61 -7.54 9.44 -2.07
N LEU A 62 -6.78 9.92 -3.06
CA LEU A 62 -6.44 11.34 -3.25
C LEU A 62 -7.70 12.19 -3.45
N ALA A 63 -8.66 11.69 -4.24
CA ALA A 63 -9.95 12.35 -4.47
C ALA A 63 -10.89 12.30 -3.25
N GLY A 64 -10.49 11.64 -2.16
CA GLY A 64 -11.29 11.51 -0.94
C GLY A 64 -12.44 10.52 -1.05
N VAL A 65 -12.41 9.62 -2.03
CA VAL A 65 -13.44 8.60 -2.24
C VAL A 65 -13.47 7.59 -1.08
N GLY A 66 -12.29 7.24 -0.54
CA GLY A 66 -12.17 6.27 0.54
C GLY A 66 -10.74 6.10 1.03
N VAL A 67 -10.55 5.14 1.94
CA VAL A 67 -9.26 4.73 2.46
C VAL A 67 -8.73 3.57 1.62
N ALA A 68 -7.55 3.73 1.04
CA ALA A 68 -6.87 2.69 0.25
C ALA A 68 -5.79 1.97 1.07
N LEU A 69 -5.60 0.68 0.81
CA LEU A 69 -4.41 -0.03 1.26
C LEU A 69 -3.32 0.11 0.18
N LEU A 70 -2.28 0.90 0.46
CA LEU A 70 -1.27 1.29 -0.53
C LEU A 70 0.13 1.05 0.02
N SER A 71 1.08 0.79 -0.89
CA SER A 71 2.51 0.72 -0.56
C SER A 71 3.07 2.10 -0.23
N PRO A 72 3.64 2.31 0.97
CA PRO A 72 4.29 3.57 1.32
C PRO A 72 5.51 3.89 0.47
N SER A 73 6.23 2.89 -0.06
CA SER A 73 7.38 3.12 -0.92
C SER A 73 6.97 3.62 -2.31
N LEU A 74 5.93 3.04 -2.90
CA LEU A 74 5.43 3.46 -4.23
C LEU A 74 4.82 4.86 -4.20
N PHE A 75 4.10 5.21 -3.13
CA PHE A 75 3.39 6.50 -3.02
C PHE A 75 4.06 7.49 -2.06
N ARG A 76 5.35 7.28 -1.76
CA ARG A 76 6.16 8.15 -0.88
C ARG A 76 6.07 9.64 -1.24
N PRO A 77 6.13 10.05 -2.53
CA PRO A 77 6.00 11.47 -2.90
C PRO A 77 4.68 12.07 -2.40
N LEU A 78 3.56 11.37 -2.62
CA LEU A 78 2.23 11.85 -2.21
C LEU A 78 2.09 11.98 -0.69
N VAL A 79 2.73 11.09 0.07
CA VAL A 79 2.76 11.15 1.53
C VAL A 79 3.64 12.31 2.01
N THR A 80 4.80 12.49 1.40
CA THR A 80 5.76 13.56 1.76
C THR A 80 5.22 14.94 1.43
N GLU A 81 4.51 15.08 0.32
CA GLU A 81 3.79 16.30 -0.08
C GLU A 81 2.54 16.57 0.78
N GLY A 82 2.18 15.65 1.69
CA GLY A 82 0.99 15.77 2.53
C GLY A 82 -0.33 15.61 1.76
N ARG A 83 -0.30 15.11 0.52
CA ARG A 83 -1.50 14.85 -0.30
C ARG A 83 -2.19 13.54 0.09
N LEU A 84 -1.43 12.58 0.58
CA LEU A 84 -1.91 11.37 1.24
C LEU A 84 -1.38 11.32 2.67
N ILE A 85 -2.18 10.73 3.55
CA ILE A 85 -1.81 10.45 4.93
C ILE A 85 -1.79 8.94 5.12
N ALA A 86 -0.72 8.43 5.73
CA ALA A 86 -0.65 7.09 6.30
C ALA A 86 -0.95 7.21 7.81
N PRO A 87 -2.20 6.96 8.24
CA PRO A 87 -2.62 7.27 9.62
C PRO A 87 -2.04 6.32 10.67
N PHE A 88 -1.51 5.17 10.26
CA PHE A 88 -0.95 4.15 11.13
C PHE A 88 0.46 3.78 10.65
N PRO A 89 1.41 3.52 11.56
CA PRO A 89 2.79 3.19 11.20
C PRO A 89 2.94 1.76 10.67
N TYR A 90 1.91 0.93 10.79
CA TYR A 90 1.94 -0.47 10.43
C TYR A 90 1.84 -0.69 8.91
N VAL A 91 2.80 -1.44 8.37
CA VAL A 91 2.91 -1.77 6.95
C VAL A 91 2.92 -3.29 6.81
N LEU A 92 1.99 -3.80 5.99
CA LEU A 92 1.97 -5.21 5.63
C LEU A 92 3.26 -5.63 4.95
N SER A 93 3.86 -6.69 5.46
CA SER A 93 5.04 -7.34 4.88
C SER A 93 4.64 -8.74 4.43
N GLY A 94 4.45 -8.97 3.12
CA GLY A 94 3.86 -10.23 2.65
C GLY A 94 3.67 -10.31 1.13
N PRO A 95 3.22 -11.47 0.60
CA PRO A 95 3.95 -12.25 -0.40
C PRO A 95 3.74 -11.82 -1.87
N ALA A 96 3.24 -10.62 -2.15
CA ALA A 96 3.12 -10.13 -3.53
C ALA A 96 4.49 -9.68 -4.10
N TRP A 97 5.55 -10.41 -3.80
CA TRP A 97 6.86 -10.21 -4.41
C TRP A 97 6.91 -10.98 -5.71
N HIS A 98 7.02 -10.24 -6.81
CA HIS A 98 7.43 -10.80 -8.07
C HIS A 98 8.94 -10.99 -8.04
N PHE A 99 9.40 -12.24 -8.01
CA PHE A 99 10.82 -12.54 -8.12
C PHE A 99 11.24 -12.53 -9.59
N ALA A 100 12.16 -11.65 -9.95
CA ALA A 100 12.89 -11.78 -11.21
C ALA A 100 13.97 -12.86 -11.03
N LEU A 101 13.77 -14.03 -11.64
CA LEU A 101 14.67 -15.18 -11.50
C LEU A 101 15.61 -15.29 -12.72
N ILE A 102 16.89 -15.51 -12.44
CA ILE A 102 17.90 -15.90 -13.44
C ILE A 102 18.34 -17.34 -13.16
N ARG A 103 18.59 -18.14 -14.21
CA ARG A 103 19.16 -19.48 -14.03
C ARG A 103 20.58 -19.36 -13.49
N SER A 104 20.93 -20.21 -12.53
CA SER A 104 22.26 -20.20 -11.88
C SER A 104 23.43 -20.41 -12.86
N ASN A 105 23.17 -21.02 -14.03
CA ASN A 105 24.16 -21.26 -15.08
C ASN A 105 24.06 -20.29 -16.27
N ASP A 106 23.34 -19.18 -16.14
CA ASP A 106 23.21 -18.22 -17.24
C ASP A 106 24.56 -17.54 -17.54
N ALA A 107 25.08 -17.78 -18.74
CA ALA A 107 26.36 -17.27 -19.20
C ALA A 107 26.28 -15.88 -19.84
N ARG A 108 25.07 -15.36 -20.12
CA ARG A 108 24.88 -14.10 -20.85
C ARG A 108 25.30 -12.91 -20.00
N GLN A 109 26.33 -12.21 -20.46
CA GLN A 109 26.88 -11.06 -19.75
C GLN A 109 25.85 -9.96 -19.51
N ALA A 110 25.02 -9.65 -20.52
CA ALA A 110 23.98 -8.62 -20.42
C ALA A 110 22.95 -8.92 -19.31
N THR A 111 22.49 -10.17 -19.19
CA THR A 111 21.54 -10.56 -18.14
C THR A 111 22.15 -10.41 -16.75
N ARG A 112 23.40 -10.84 -16.57
CA ARG A 112 24.09 -10.69 -15.27
C ARG A 112 24.33 -9.24 -14.89
N GLN A 113 24.71 -8.40 -15.85
CA GLN A 113 24.86 -6.96 -15.63
C GLN A 113 23.53 -6.31 -15.25
N LEU A 114 22.44 -6.67 -15.95
CA LEU A 114 21.10 -6.20 -15.61
C LEU A 114 20.68 -6.63 -14.20
N CYS A 115 20.88 -7.90 -13.82
CA CYS A 115 20.57 -8.38 -12.47
C CYS A 115 21.39 -7.66 -11.40
N ALA A 116 22.69 -7.47 -11.62
CA ALA A 116 23.54 -6.73 -10.69
C ALA A 116 23.05 -5.29 -10.51
N TRP A 117 22.73 -4.60 -11.61
CA TRP A 117 22.17 -3.26 -11.59
C TRP A 117 20.81 -3.21 -10.87
N LEU A 118 19.88 -4.13 -11.16
CA LEU A 118 18.59 -4.22 -10.46
C LEU A 118 18.76 -4.43 -8.95
N CYS A 119 19.71 -5.27 -8.53
CA CYS A 119 20.02 -5.47 -7.10
C CYS A 119 20.61 -4.21 -6.45
N GLU A 120 21.39 -3.42 -7.17
CA GLU A 120 21.91 -2.14 -6.68
C GLU A 120 20.78 -1.13 -6.49
N GLN A 121 19.93 -0.94 -7.51
CA GLN A 121 18.76 -0.06 -7.45
C GLN A 121 17.79 -0.45 -6.32
N ALA A 122 17.57 -1.75 -6.10
CA ALA A 122 16.73 -2.23 -5.01
C ALA A 122 17.26 -1.88 -3.61
N ARG A 123 18.58 -1.71 -3.44
CA ARG A 123 19.19 -1.27 -2.17
C ARG A 123 19.10 0.24 -1.96
N GLU A 124 19.02 1.04 -3.03
CA GLU A 124 18.88 2.50 -2.93
C GLU A 124 17.47 2.94 -2.51
N VAL A 125 16.46 2.12 -2.80
CA VAL A 125 15.04 2.43 -2.57
C VAL A 125 14.54 1.91 -1.19
N ALA A 126 15.33 1.08 -0.50
CA ALA A 126 15.03 0.53 0.83
C ALA A 126 15.43 1.48 1.97
#